data_AF-A0A811RME8-F1
#
_entry.id   AF-A0A811RME8-F1
#
_cell.length_a   1.000
_cell.length_b   1.000
_cell.length_c   1.000
_cell.angle_alpha   90.00
_cell.angle_beta   90.00
_cell.angle_gamma   90.00
#
_symmetry.space_group_name_H-M   'P 1'
#
loop_
_entity.id
_entity.type
_entity.pdbx_description
1 polymer ?
#
loop_
_entity_poly.entity_id
_entity_poly.type
_entity_poly.pdbx_seq_one_letter_code
_entity_poly.pdbx_strand_id
1 'polypeptide(L)' 'MSIKPVVIMGATGTGKMKLSIDISKVIGGEVINADKMQIYAGLDIATNKIRAE' A
#
# COMPACT_ATOMS: atom_id res chain seq x y z
N MET A 1 -11.24 9.94 -20.63
CA MET A 1 -10.09 10.19 -19.73
C MET A 1 -9.51 8.82 -19.36
N SER A 2 -8.21 8.58 -19.53
CA SER A 2 -7.59 7.27 -19.25
C SER A 2 -6.80 7.34 -17.95
N ILE A 3 -7.14 6.49 -16.98
CA ILE A 3 -6.41 6.37 -15.71
C ILE A 3 -5.20 5.47 -15.95
N LYS A 4 -4.02 5.91 -15.53
CA LYS A 4 -2.77 5.14 -15.64
C LYS A 4 -2.34 4.66 -14.26
N PRO A 5 -2.60 3.39 -13.89
CA PRO A 5 -2.19 2.86 -12.59
C PRO A 5 -0.69 2.54 -12.57
N VAL A 6 -0.10 2.68 -11.38
CA VAL A 6 1.22 2.13 -11.04
C VAL A 6 1.00 0.94 -10.12
N VAL A 7 1.56 -0.22 -10.47
CA VAL A 7 1.39 -1.45 -9.69
C VAL A 7 2.73 -1.81 -9.02
N ILE A 8 2.71 -1.93 -7.69
CA ILE A 8 3.88 -2.29 -6.90
C ILE A 8 3.71 -3.73 -6.39
N MET A 9 4.48 -4.66 -6.94
CA MET A 9 4.44 -6.09 -6.59
C MET A 9 5.68 -6.52 -5.82
N GLY A 10 5.60 -7.68 -5.16
CA GLY A 10 6.71 -8.29 -4.41
C GLY A 10 6.25 -9.10 -3.21
N ALA A 11 7.15 -9.91 -2.65
CA ALA A 11 6.87 -10.74 -1.47
C ALA A 11 6.53 -9.91 -0.22
N THR A 12 5.88 -10.52 0.78
CA THR A 12 5.59 -9.88 2.07
C THR A 12 6.90 -9.46 2.75
N GLY A 13 6.94 -8.26 3.34
CA GLY A 13 8.13 -7.74 4.04
C GLY A 13 9.15 -7.01 3.16
N THR A 14 8.99 -6.96 1.83
CA THR A 14 9.96 -6.30 0.92
C THR A 14 9.86 -4.76 0.86
N GLY A 15 9.12 -4.12 1.77
CA GLY A 15 9.03 -2.66 1.85
C GLY A 15 8.08 -1.98 0.84
N LYS A 16 7.20 -2.73 0.15
CA LYS A 16 6.24 -2.20 -0.84
C LYS A 16 5.42 -1.01 -0.35
N MET A 17 4.97 -1.05 0.90
CA MET A 17 4.15 -0.02 1.52
C MET A 17 4.89 1.31 1.70
N LYS A 18 6.18 1.26 2.06
CA LYS A 18 7.03 2.45 2.11
C LYS A 18 7.18 3.04 0.71
N LEU A 19 7.50 2.19 -0.28
CA LEU A 19 7.67 2.60 -1.66
C LEU A 19 6.41 3.23 -2.24
N SER A 20 5.22 2.70 -1.95
CA SER A 20 3.96 3.25 -2.45
C SER A 20 3.70 4.67 -1.95
N ILE A 21 4.02 4.95 -0.68
CA ILE A 21 3.87 6.28 -0.07
C ILE A 21 4.89 7.26 -0.64
N ASP A 22 6.13 6.84 -0.79
CA ASP A 22 7.19 7.69 -1.33
C ASP A 22 6.88 8.09 -2.78
N ILE A 23 6.43 7.13 -3.61
CA ILE A 23 6.02 7.39 -4.99
C ILE A 23 4.78 8.28 -5.03
N SER A 24 3.76 8.02 -4.20
CA SER A 24 2.50 8.78 -4.23
C SER A 24 2.73 10.26 -3.94
N LYS A 25 3.66 10.59 -3.04
CA LYS A 25 4.08 11.97 -2.74
C LYS A 25 4.75 12.66 -3.92
N VAL A 26 5.56 11.94 -4.70
CA VAL A 26 6.28 12.49 -5.87
C VAL A 26 5.34 12.75 -7.04
N ILE A 27 4.39 11.84 -7.29
CA ILE A 27 3.49 11.93 -8.46
C ILE A 27 2.15 12.61 -8.16
N GLY A 28 1.89 12.98 -6.90
CA GLY A 28 0.58 13.51 -6.47
C GLY A 28 -0.55 12.48 -6.60
N GLY A 29 -0.23 11.21 -6.39
CA GLY A 29 -1.16 10.09 -6.55
C GLY A 29 -1.74 9.59 -5.23
N GLU A 30 -2.68 8.65 -5.34
CA GLU A 30 -3.29 7.97 -4.20
C GLU A 30 -2.82 6.51 -4.13
N VAL A 31 -2.67 5.99 -2.91
CA VAL A 31 -2.30 4.60 -2.66
C VAL A 31 -3.56 3.77 -2.46
N ILE A 32 -3.72 2.71 -3.25
CA ILE A 32 -4.78 1.72 -3.09
C ILE A 32 -4.17 0.42 -2.54
N ASN A 33 -4.72 -0.08 -1.43
CA ASN A 33 -4.29 -1.34 -0.86
C ASN A 33 -4.82 -2.52 -1.69
N ALA A 34 -3.93 -3.42 -2.10
CA ALA A 34 -4.26 -4.63 -2.84
C ALA A 34 -3.95 -5.93 -2.06
N ASP A 35 -3.62 -5.84 -0.77
CA ASP A 35 -3.39 -7.00 0.10
C ASP A 35 -4.72 -7.47 0.72
N LYS A 36 -5.15 -8.67 0.33
CA LYS A 36 -6.40 -9.28 0.81
C LYS A 36 -6.47 -9.48 2.32
N MET A 37 -5.34 -9.54 3.02
CA MET A 37 -5.32 -9.75 4.47
C MET A 37 -5.56 -8.45 5.23
N GLN A 38 -5.20 -7.31 4.65
CA GLN A 38 -5.28 -6.01 5.32
C GLN A 38 -6.69 -5.38 5.30
N ILE A 39 -7.66 -6.02 4.65
CA ILE A 39 -9.07 -5.57 4.64
C ILE A 39 -9.79 -5.88 5.96
N TYR A 40 -9.34 -6.88 6.72
CA TYR A 40 -10.05 -7.36 7.92
C TYR A 40 -9.74 -6.49 9.14
N ALA A 41 -10.77 -5.98 9.82
CA ALA A 41 -10.62 -5.22 11.05
C ALA A 41 -10.08 -6.09 12.22
N GLY A 42 -9.38 -5.46 13.17
CA GLY A 42 -8.89 -6.11 14.40
C GLY A 42 -7.61 -6.95 14.24
N LEU A 43 -7.08 -7.09 13.01
CA LEU A 43 -5.88 -7.89 12.72
C LEU A 43 -4.65 -7.03 12.35
N ASP A 44 -4.58 -5.79 12.82
CA ASP A 44 -3.63 -4.79 12.31
C ASP A 44 -2.16 -5.21 12.48
N ILE A 45 -1.82 -5.80 13.63
CA ILE A 45 -0.45 -6.30 13.93
C ILE A 45 -0.14 -7.52 13.06
N ALA A 46 -1.03 -8.52 13.08
CA ALA A 46 -0.81 -9.79 12.38
C ALA A 46 -0.75 -9.64 10.85
N THR A 47 -1.42 -8.63 10.30
CA THR A 47 -1.49 -8.35 8.85
C THR A 47 -0.57 -7.22 8.42
N ASN A 48 0.28 -6.73 9.32
CA ASN A 48 1.25 -5.67 9.08
C ASN A 48 0.62 -4.42 8.44
N LYS A 49 -0.55 -4.01 8.95
CA LYS A 49 -1.20 -2.78 8.46
C LYS A 49 -0.40 -1.57 8.88
N ILE A 50 -0.38 -0.58 7.98
CA ILE A 50 0.16 0.73 8.31
C ILE A 50 -0.65 1.38 9.43
N ARG A 51 0.05 2.05 10.34
CA ARG A 51 -0.54 2.96 11.31
C ARG A 51 -0.30 4.38 10.83
N ALA A 52 -1.31 5.24 10.98
CA ALA A 52 -1.10 6.67 10.87
C ALA A 52 -0.33 7.11 12.12
N GLU A 53 0.83 7.72 11.90
CA GLU A 53 1.58 8.45 12.93
C GLU A 53 1.14 9.91 12.93
#